data_AF-A0A5D6WB57-F1
#
_entry.id   AF-A0A5D6WB57-F1
#
_cell.length_a   1.000
_cell.length_b   1.000
_cell.length_c   1.000
_cell.angle_alpha   90.00
_cell.angle_beta   90.00
_cell.angle_gamma   90.00
#
_symmetry.space_group_name_H-M   'P 1'
#
loop_
_entity.id
_entity.type
_entity.pdbx_description
1 polymer ?
#
loop_
_entity_poly.entity_id
_entity_poly.type
_entity_poly.pdbx_seq_one_letter_code
_entity_poly.pdbx_strand_id
1 'polypeptide(L)'
;MLTPMDIHNKDFKRSFRGYNEDEIDDFLDQVVNDYEKLFRENDRLKEELERAHKDNEQYKQLEKNLKDTLLVAQKTAEEVTSSSRKNAEEMRENTVKECENMRHETEMAVKKQMEDATAKVRSIVAEYDRLVREKNQFLRKVKVTMESELAVINETLGQLPNPEAEEQAAKAKQEEIVKVQEDKAAEKDGKQAEETKE
;
A
#
# COMPACT_ATOMS: atom_id res chain seq x y z
N MET A 1 50.32 80.94 -16.16
CA MET A 1 49.97 81.36 -17.54
C MET A 1 49.42 82.77 -17.48
N LEU A 2 49.57 83.54 -18.54
CA LEU A 2 48.96 84.87 -18.67
C LEU A 2 47.44 84.72 -18.84
N THR A 3 46.68 85.58 -18.19
CA THR A 3 45.24 85.75 -18.43
C THR A 3 45.02 86.71 -19.61
N PRO A 4 43.84 86.68 -20.26
CA PRO A 4 43.50 87.68 -21.26
C PRO A 4 43.69 89.12 -20.74
N MET A 5 43.40 89.34 -19.45
CA MET A 5 43.60 90.63 -18.79
C MET A 5 45.08 91.00 -18.60
N ASP A 6 45.96 90.02 -18.38
CA ASP A 6 47.41 90.25 -18.31
C ASP A 6 48.02 90.60 -19.68
N ILE A 7 47.40 90.13 -20.77
CA ILE A 7 47.80 90.45 -22.15
C ILE A 7 47.33 91.85 -22.52
N HIS A 8 46.10 92.22 -22.16
CA HIS A 8 45.54 93.55 -22.43
C HIS A 8 46.25 94.67 -21.63
N ASN A 9 46.65 94.41 -20.38
CA ASN A 9 47.35 95.40 -19.55
C ASN A 9 48.88 95.44 -19.79
N LYS A 10 49.36 94.87 -20.89
CA LYS A 10 50.80 94.70 -21.11
C LYS A 10 51.43 95.95 -21.74
N ASP A 11 52.17 96.71 -20.94
CA ASP A 11 52.95 97.83 -21.46
C ASP A 11 54.30 97.40 -22.07
N PHE A 12 54.59 97.89 -23.28
CA PHE A 12 55.87 97.69 -23.97
C PHE A 12 56.74 98.95 -23.91
N LYS A 13 58.06 98.78 -23.72
CA LYS A 13 59.01 99.90 -23.71
C LYS A 13 59.33 100.36 -25.13
N ARG A 14 59.27 101.67 -25.40
CA ARG A 14 59.67 102.25 -26.70
C ARG A 14 61.20 102.19 -26.89
N SER A 15 61.63 101.84 -28.10
CA SER A 15 63.05 101.77 -28.52
C SER A 15 63.22 102.45 -29.88
N PHE A 16 64.42 102.98 -30.19
CA PHE A 16 64.71 103.85 -31.34
C PHE A 16 64.56 103.18 -32.74
N ARG A 17 64.09 101.93 -32.81
CA ARG A 17 63.69 101.14 -34.00
C ARG A 17 62.73 100.01 -33.58
N GLY A 18 61.59 100.35 -32.99
CA GLY A 18 60.57 99.40 -32.51
C GLY A 18 59.53 99.03 -33.55
N TYR A 19 58.72 98.01 -33.23
CA TYR A 19 57.48 97.69 -33.95
C TYR A 19 56.45 98.82 -33.80
N ASN A 20 55.48 98.89 -34.72
CA ASN A 20 54.41 99.87 -34.67
C ASN A 20 53.44 99.54 -33.52
N GLU A 21 53.18 100.53 -32.66
CA GLU A 21 52.33 100.39 -31.47
C GLU A 21 50.89 100.04 -31.86
N ASP A 22 50.33 100.72 -32.87
CA ASP A 22 48.95 100.47 -33.34
C ASP A 22 48.78 99.03 -33.89
N GLU A 23 49.78 98.52 -34.61
CA GLU A 23 49.75 97.16 -35.17
C GLU A 23 49.94 96.08 -34.09
N ILE A 24 50.71 96.39 -33.05
CA ILE A 24 50.86 95.54 -31.86
C ILE A 24 49.54 95.49 -31.10
N ASP A 25 48.89 96.64 -30.88
CA ASP A 25 47.62 96.72 -30.14
C ASP A 25 46.50 95.97 -30.88
N ASP A 26 46.35 96.16 -32.20
CA ASP A 26 45.38 95.41 -33.02
C ASP A 26 45.63 93.88 -32.95
N PHE A 27 46.89 93.46 -32.93
CA PHE A 27 47.25 92.05 -32.79
C PHE A 27 46.97 91.53 -31.37
N LEU A 28 47.28 92.31 -30.34
CA LEU A 28 47.01 91.95 -28.94
C LEU A 28 45.50 91.83 -28.68
N ASP A 29 44.66 92.68 -29.26
CA ASP A 29 43.21 92.56 -29.17
C ASP A 29 42.70 91.25 -29.79
N GLN A 30 43.25 90.83 -30.94
CA GLN A 30 42.94 89.52 -31.52
C GLN A 30 43.39 88.37 -30.61
N VAL A 31 44.60 88.46 -30.07
CA VAL A 31 45.15 87.46 -29.14
C VAL A 31 44.29 87.37 -27.88
N VAL A 32 43.90 88.50 -27.28
CA VAL A 32 43.03 88.56 -26.08
C VAL A 32 41.69 87.88 -26.38
N ASN A 33 41.04 88.21 -27.50
CA ASN A 33 39.77 87.62 -27.90
C ASN A 33 39.86 86.09 -28.09
N ASP A 34 40.90 85.60 -28.74
CA ASP A 34 41.08 84.16 -28.94
C ASP A 34 41.49 83.44 -27.65
N TYR A 35 42.27 84.09 -26.78
CA TYR A 35 42.56 83.58 -25.44
C TYR A 35 41.30 83.47 -24.59
N GLU A 36 40.40 84.46 -24.62
CA GLU A 36 39.11 84.38 -23.91
C GLU A 36 38.24 83.24 -24.41
N LYS A 37 38.16 83.03 -25.73
CA LYS A 37 37.43 81.90 -26.32
C LYS A 37 38.01 80.57 -25.85
N LEU A 38 39.34 80.43 -25.89
CA LEU A 38 40.04 79.22 -25.43
C LEU A 38 39.78 78.95 -23.95
N PHE A 39 39.79 79.97 -23.09
CA PHE A 39 39.48 79.81 -21.67
C PHE A 39 38.03 79.34 -21.46
N ARG A 40 37.06 79.98 -22.12
CA ARG A 40 35.64 79.56 -22.04
C ARG A 40 35.41 78.14 -22.56
N GLU A 41 36.06 77.78 -23.66
CA GLU A 41 35.99 76.43 -24.21
C GLU A 41 36.66 75.41 -23.28
N ASN A 42 37.80 75.75 -22.68
CA ASN A 42 38.49 74.88 -21.73
C ASN A 42 37.66 74.63 -20.47
N ASP A 43 37.03 75.67 -19.92
CA ASP A 43 36.16 75.54 -18.75
C ASP A 43 34.91 74.71 -19.08
N ARG A 44 34.29 74.95 -20.24
CA ARG A 44 33.19 74.12 -20.73
C ARG A 44 33.59 72.65 -20.90
N LEU A 45 34.73 72.37 -21.52
CA LEU A 45 35.23 71.01 -21.71
C LEU A 45 35.55 70.33 -20.37
N LYS A 46 36.09 71.06 -19.40
CA LYS A 46 36.31 70.55 -18.03
C LYS A 46 34.98 70.19 -17.35
N GLU A 47 33.97 71.03 -17.45
CA GLU A 47 32.64 70.74 -16.90
C GLU A 47 32.00 69.52 -17.58
N GLU A 48 32.08 69.41 -18.90
CA GLU A 48 31.57 68.25 -19.65
C GLU A 48 32.31 66.96 -19.26
N LEU A 49 33.63 67.03 -19.10
CA LEU A 49 34.47 65.92 -18.66
C LEU A 49 34.14 65.48 -17.23
N GLU A 50 33.95 66.42 -16.31
CA GLU A 50 33.56 66.12 -14.93
C GLU A 50 32.19 65.44 -14.87
N ARG A 51 31.20 65.91 -15.65
CA ARG A 51 29.89 65.27 -15.77
C ARG A 51 30.02 63.85 -16.34
N ALA A 52 30.76 63.68 -17.43
CA ALA A 52 30.97 62.37 -18.05
C ALA A 52 31.66 61.38 -17.10
N HIS A 53 32.63 61.85 -16.30
CA HIS A 53 33.26 61.02 -15.28
C HIS A 53 32.28 60.58 -14.20
N LYS A 54 31.45 61.50 -13.69
CA LYS A 54 30.44 61.19 -12.69
C LYS A 54 29.42 60.18 -13.20
N ASP A 55 28.95 60.34 -14.44
CA ASP A 55 28.02 59.40 -15.06
C ASP A 55 28.67 58.01 -15.24
N ASN A 56 29.93 57.97 -15.66
CA ASN A 56 30.69 56.72 -15.79
C ASN A 56 30.83 55.99 -14.44
N GLU A 57 31.13 56.72 -13.36
CA GLU A 57 31.17 56.14 -12.02
C GLU A 57 29.82 55.56 -11.59
N GLN A 58 28.72 56.27 -11.88
CA GLN A 58 27.37 55.76 -11.62
C GLN A 58 27.07 54.50 -12.42
N TYR A 59 27.44 54.45 -13.71
CA TYR A 59 27.26 53.26 -14.53
C TYR A 59 28.06 52.08 -14.02
N LYS A 60 29.31 52.28 -13.58
CA LYS A 60 30.12 51.22 -12.96
C LYS A 60 29.51 50.69 -11.67
N GLN A 61 28.95 51.57 -10.83
CA GLN A 61 28.26 51.15 -9.61
C GLN A 61 26.99 50.36 -9.95
N LEU A 62 26.21 50.81 -10.92
CA LEU A 62 25.01 50.12 -11.37
C LEU A 62 25.34 48.73 -11.95
N GLU A 63 26.38 48.64 -12.79
CA GLU A 63 26.86 47.38 -13.34
C GLU A 63 27.27 46.40 -12.23
N LYS A 64 28.00 46.90 -11.22
CA LYS A 64 28.39 46.09 -10.06
C LYS A 64 27.16 45.57 -9.31
N ASN A 65 26.21 46.44 -8.99
CA ASN A 65 24.99 46.06 -8.28
C ASN A 65 24.16 45.05 -9.06
N LEU A 66 24.10 45.20 -10.39
CA LEU A 66 23.40 44.25 -11.25
C LEU A 66 24.09 42.89 -11.25
N LYS A 67 25.42 42.84 -11.34
CA LYS A 67 26.19 41.59 -11.23
C LYS A 67 25.99 40.90 -9.88
N ASP A 68 26.03 41.67 -8.79
CA ASP A 68 25.81 41.14 -7.44
C ASP A 68 24.38 40.59 -7.30
N THR A 69 23.39 41.31 -7.83
CA THR A 69 21.99 40.85 -7.82
C THR A 69 21.79 39.58 -8.65
N LEU A 70 22.41 39.49 -9.84
CA LEU A 70 22.37 38.29 -10.68
C LEU A 70 23.02 37.09 -9.98
N LEU A 71 24.14 37.31 -9.29
CA LEU A 71 24.84 36.27 -8.55
C LEU A 71 23.98 35.76 -7.38
N VAL A 72 23.36 36.66 -6.62
CA VAL A 72 22.45 36.30 -5.53
C VAL A 72 21.24 35.54 -6.06
N ALA A 73 20.63 36.01 -7.16
CA ALA A 73 19.50 35.34 -7.79
C ALA A 73 19.88 33.92 -8.26
N GLN A 74 21.04 33.75 -8.91
CA GLN A 74 21.55 32.45 -9.33
C GLN A 74 21.76 31.52 -8.13
N LYS A 75 22.48 32.00 -7.11
CA LYS A 75 22.75 31.22 -5.89
C LYS A 75 21.45 30.80 -5.19
N THR A 76 20.47 31.70 -5.15
CA THR A 76 19.15 31.43 -4.55
C THR A 76 18.39 30.37 -5.37
N ALA A 77 18.42 30.46 -6.70
CA ALA A 77 17.82 29.44 -7.56
C ALA A 77 18.49 28.06 -7.38
N GLU A 78 19.83 28.02 -7.29
CA GLU A 78 20.59 26.80 -7.02
C GLU A 78 20.27 26.23 -5.63
N GLU A 79 20.15 27.07 -4.61
CA GLU A 79 19.79 26.66 -3.24
C GLU A 79 18.35 26.13 -3.16
N VAL A 80 17.39 26.79 -3.82
CA VAL A 80 15.99 26.33 -3.89
C VAL A 80 15.89 25.00 -4.63
N THR A 81 16.59 24.84 -5.76
CA THR A 81 16.57 23.58 -6.51
C THR A 81 17.26 22.45 -5.77
N SER A 82 18.40 22.72 -5.13
CA SER A 82 19.13 21.75 -4.29
C SER A 82 18.31 21.32 -3.07
N SER A 83 17.74 22.27 -2.32
CA SER A 83 16.90 21.98 -1.16
C SER A 83 15.63 21.23 -1.54
N SER A 84 14.96 21.62 -2.62
CA SER A 84 13.79 20.91 -3.15
C SER A 84 14.14 19.48 -3.56
N ARG A 85 15.30 19.28 -4.21
CA ARG A 85 15.78 17.94 -4.60
C ARG A 85 16.06 17.07 -3.37
N LYS A 86 16.74 17.62 -2.37
CA LYS A 86 17.03 16.91 -1.11
C LYS A 86 15.75 16.53 -0.37
N ASN A 87 14.81 17.46 -0.24
CA ASN A 87 13.52 17.19 0.39
C ASN A 87 12.71 16.14 -0.38
N ALA A 88 12.73 16.17 -1.71
CA ALA A 88 12.06 15.16 -2.53
C ALA A 88 12.72 13.77 -2.39
N GLU A 89 14.05 13.71 -2.26
CA GLU A 89 14.78 12.46 -2.04
C GLU A 89 14.48 11.88 -0.65
N GLU A 90 14.51 12.70 0.39
CA GLU A 90 14.13 12.32 1.76
C GLU A 90 12.68 11.83 1.83
N MET A 91 11.75 12.54 1.17
CA MET A 91 10.34 12.14 1.09
C MET A 91 10.18 10.77 0.41
N ARG A 92 10.92 10.53 -0.68
CA ARG A 92 10.90 9.22 -1.37
C ARG A 92 11.45 8.12 -0.48
N GLU A 93 12.58 8.35 0.17
CA GLU A 93 13.19 7.37 1.07
C GLU A 93 12.26 7.02 2.24
N ASN A 94 11.66 8.02 2.88
CA ASN A 94 10.71 7.83 3.97
C ASN A 94 9.47 7.07 3.50
N THR A 95 8.91 7.44 2.35
CA THR A 95 7.76 6.75 1.76
C THR A 95 8.07 5.28 1.47
N VAL A 96 9.26 4.98 0.93
CA VAL A 96 9.69 3.60 0.67
C VAL A 96 9.77 2.82 1.98
N LYS A 97 10.39 3.37 3.02
CA LYS A 97 10.48 2.72 4.34
C LYS A 97 9.09 2.47 4.95
N GLU A 98 8.18 3.44 4.87
CA GLU A 98 6.81 3.28 5.36
C GLU A 98 6.05 2.20 4.59
N CYS A 99 6.17 2.17 3.25
CA CYS A 99 5.58 1.12 2.42
C CYS A 99 6.16 -0.27 2.73
N GLU A 100 7.47 -0.37 2.96
CA GLU A 100 8.11 -1.63 3.33
C GLU A 100 7.64 -2.13 4.69
N ASN A 101 7.56 -1.25 5.68
CA ASN A 101 7.04 -1.57 7.01
C ASN A 101 5.58 -2.03 6.93
N MET A 102 4.73 -1.28 6.23
CA MET A 102 3.32 -1.63 6.06
C MET A 102 3.14 -2.96 5.33
N ARG A 103 3.95 -3.23 4.30
CA ARG A 103 3.96 -4.52 3.60
C ARG A 103 4.36 -5.66 4.53
N HIS A 104 5.36 -5.45 5.38
CA HIS A 104 5.80 -6.46 6.33
C HIS A 104 4.74 -6.76 7.40
N GLU A 105 4.12 -5.71 7.96
CA GLU A 105 3.03 -5.84 8.92
C GLU A 105 1.83 -6.59 8.34
N THR A 106 1.41 -6.24 7.12
CA THR A 106 0.33 -6.94 6.42
C THR A 106 0.68 -8.40 6.11
N GLU A 107 1.92 -8.67 5.71
CA GLU A 107 2.38 -10.05 5.49
C GLU A 107 2.31 -10.88 6.78
N MET A 108 2.75 -10.32 7.91
CA MET A 108 2.64 -11.00 9.22
C MET A 108 1.20 -11.23 9.63
N ALA A 109 0.31 -10.24 9.44
CA ALA A 109 -1.10 -10.37 9.76
C ALA A 109 -1.78 -11.46 8.93
N VAL A 110 -1.50 -11.52 7.62
CA VAL A 110 -2.02 -12.55 6.71
C VAL A 110 -1.50 -13.94 7.10
N LYS A 111 -0.21 -14.07 7.42
CA LYS A 111 0.37 -15.34 7.89
C LYS A 111 -0.33 -15.83 9.16
N LYS A 112 -0.48 -14.96 10.15
CA LYS A 112 -1.19 -15.29 11.40
C LYS A 112 -2.63 -15.73 11.13
N GLN A 113 -3.36 -14.99 10.29
CA GLN A 113 -4.74 -15.33 9.94
C GLN A 113 -4.83 -16.69 9.21
N MET A 114 -3.88 -17.00 8.33
CA MET A 114 -3.78 -18.31 7.67
C MET A 114 -3.47 -19.44 8.66
N GLU A 115 -2.57 -19.21 9.62
CA GLU A 115 -2.27 -20.17 10.69
C GLU A 115 -3.51 -20.45 11.55
N ASP A 116 -4.22 -19.40 11.98
CA ASP A 116 -5.45 -19.51 12.76
C ASP A 116 -6.55 -20.26 11.98
N ALA A 117 -6.73 -19.97 10.70
CA ALA A 117 -7.68 -20.68 9.83
C ALA A 117 -7.31 -22.16 9.68
N THR A 118 -6.01 -22.44 9.48
CA THR A 118 -5.51 -23.82 9.36
C THR A 118 -5.70 -24.60 10.66
N ALA A 119 -5.47 -23.96 11.81
CA ALA A 119 -5.71 -24.57 13.12
C ALA A 119 -7.19 -24.90 13.33
N LYS A 120 -8.11 -24.00 12.96
CA LYS A 120 -9.56 -24.25 13.01
C LYS A 120 -9.96 -25.42 12.12
N VAL A 121 -9.46 -25.49 10.89
CA VAL A 121 -9.73 -26.62 9.98
C VAL A 121 -9.27 -27.93 10.61
N ARG A 122 -8.06 -27.98 11.17
CA ARG A 122 -7.55 -29.17 11.88
C ARG A 122 -8.43 -29.58 13.05
N SER A 123 -8.91 -28.61 13.85
CA SER A 123 -9.83 -28.86 14.96
C SER A 123 -11.15 -29.46 14.48
N ILE A 124 -11.75 -28.89 13.43
CA ILE A 124 -13.02 -29.36 12.85
C ILE A 124 -12.87 -30.80 12.33
N VAL A 125 -11.76 -31.10 11.64
CA VAL A 125 -11.49 -32.47 11.15
C VAL A 125 -11.35 -33.45 12.32
N ALA A 126 -10.64 -33.08 13.38
CA ALA A 126 -10.50 -33.93 14.56
C ALA A 126 -11.83 -34.18 15.28
N GLU A 127 -12.68 -33.16 15.39
CA GLU A 127 -14.04 -33.28 15.95
C GLU A 127 -14.94 -34.15 15.06
N TYR A 128 -14.85 -33.99 13.74
CA TYR A 128 -15.56 -34.84 12.79
C TYR A 128 -15.18 -36.31 12.95
N ASP A 129 -13.89 -36.63 13.00
CA ASP A 129 -13.40 -38.01 13.19
C ASP A 129 -13.86 -38.59 14.54
N ARG A 130 -13.88 -37.77 15.59
CA ARG A 130 -14.44 -38.16 16.89
C ARG A 130 -15.93 -38.48 16.77
N LEU A 131 -16.72 -37.62 16.15
CA LEU A 131 -18.17 -37.81 16.00
C LEU A 131 -18.49 -39.06 15.17
N VAL A 132 -17.72 -39.32 14.11
CA VAL A 132 -17.85 -40.54 13.30
C VAL A 132 -17.57 -41.79 14.15
N ARG A 133 -16.52 -41.77 14.98
CA ARG A 133 -16.22 -42.87 15.91
C ARG A 133 -17.35 -43.08 16.92
N GLU A 134 -17.85 -42.02 17.55
CA GLU A 134 -18.96 -42.07 18.51
C GLU A 134 -20.23 -42.61 17.86
N LYS A 135 -20.59 -42.13 16.66
CA LYS A 135 -21.73 -42.64 15.87
C LYS A 135 -21.60 -44.14 15.58
N ASN A 136 -20.42 -44.58 15.13
CA ASN A 136 -20.19 -45.98 14.80
C ASN A 136 -20.24 -46.88 16.04
N GLN A 137 -19.73 -46.42 17.19
CA GLN A 137 -19.85 -47.13 18.46
C GLN A 137 -21.31 -47.21 18.92
N PHE A 138 -22.07 -46.12 18.79
CA PHE A 138 -23.50 -46.11 19.11
C PHE A 138 -24.29 -47.11 18.26
N LEU A 139 -24.12 -47.09 16.94
CA LEU A 139 -24.80 -48.03 16.05
C LEU A 139 -24.43 -49.49 16.35
N ARG A 140 -23.17 -49.78 16.70
CA ARG A 140 -22.75 -51.12 17.14
C ARG A 140 -23.45 -51.53 18.43
N LYS A 141 -23.52 -50.64 19.43
CA LYS A 141 -24.22 -50.90 20.69
C LYS A 141 -25.70 -51.19 20.44
N VAL A 142 -26.38 -50.34 19.68
CA VAL A 142 -27.81 -50.52 19.34
C VAL A 142 -28.03 -51.86 18.64
N LYS A 143 -27.19 -52.20 17.65
CA LYS A 143 -27.27 -53.48 16.94
C LYS A 143 -27.16 -54.66 17.92
N VAL A 144 -26.13 -54.66 18.76
CA VAL A 144 -25.89 -55.75 19.74
C VAL A 144 -27.05 -55.87 20.73
N THR A 145 -27.57 -54.75 21.24
CA THR A 145 -28.73 -54.75 22.14
C THR A 145 -29.98 -55.29 21.44
N MET A 146 -30.28 -54.86 20.21
CA MET A 146 -31.44 -55.40 19.48
C MET A 146 -31.28 -56.89 19.16
N GLU A 147 -30.08 -57.34 18.80
CA GLU A 147 -29.79 -58.77 18.60
C GLU A 147 -29.97 -59.58 19.88
N SER A 148 -29.56 -59.05 21.05
CA SER A 148 -29.78 -59.72 22.33
C SER A 148 -31.26 -59.77 22.73
N GLU A 149 -32.01 -58.68 22.55
CA GLU A 149 -33.46 -58.66 22.84
C GLU A 149 -34.21 -59.65 21.91
N LEU A 150 -33.86 -59.69 20.62
CA LEU A 150 -34.42 -60.68 19.69
C LEU A 150 -34.08 -62.12 20.08
N ALA A 151 -32.86 -62.37 20.59
CA ALA A 151 -32.48 -63.69 21.07
C ALA A 151 -33.36 -64.13 22.26
N VAL A 152 -33.58 -63.23 23.23
CA VAL A 152 -34.47 -63.50 24.38
C VAL A 152 -35.90 -63.77 23.92
N ILE A 153 -36.45 -62.97 22.98
CA ILE A 153 -37.79 -63.17 22.42
C ILE A 153 -37.89 -64.52 21.72
N ASN A 154 -36.90 -64.88 20.88
CA ASN A 154 -36.89 -66.16 20.18
C ASN A 154 -36.81 -67.35 21.16
N GLU A 155 -36.02 -67.21 22.23
CA GLU A 155 -35.94 -68.22 23.29
C GLU A 155 -37.27 -68.36 24.04
N THR A 156 -37.93 -67.26 24.39
CA THR A 156 -39.26 -67.29 25.05
C THR A 156 -40.35 -67.85 24.13
N LEU A 157 -40.36 -67.50 22.84
CA LEU A 157 -41.28 -68.07 21.86
C LEU A 157 -41.10 -69.59 21.71
N GLY A 158 -39.86 -70.08 21.79
CA GLY A 158 -39.58 -71.53 21.75
C GLY A 158 -40.04 -72.28 22.99
N GLN A 159 -40.23 -71.61 24.13
CA GLN A 159 -40.71 -72.19 25.39
C GLN A 159 -42.23 -72.11 25.56
N LEU A 160 -42.92 -71.29 24.75
CA LEU A 160 -44.37 -71.25 24.75
C LEU A 160 -44.93 -72.51 24.08
N PRO A 161 -45.91 -73.19 24.68
CA PRO A 161 -46.57 -74.32 24.04
C PRO A 161 -47.15 -73.86 22.71
N ASN A 162 -46.74 -74.49 21.62
CA ASN A 162 -47.24 -74.18 20.29
C ASN A 162 -48.69 -74.69 20.20
N PRO A 163 -49.71 -73.82 20.18
CA PRO A 163 -51.11 -74.24 20.18
C PRO A 163 -51.45 -75.06 18.93
N GLU A 164 -50.74 -74.85 17.80
CA GLU A 164 -50.92 -75.65 16.59
C GLU A 164 -50.31 -77.06 16.74
N ALA A 165 -49.19 -77.20 17.44
CA ALA A 165 -48.59 -78.52 17.71
C ALA A 165 -49.36 -79.29 18.79
N GLU A 166 -49.91 -78.59 19.79
CA GLU A 166 -50.79 -79.19 20.79
C GLU A 166 -52.14 -79.60 20.18
N GLU A 167 -52.71 -78.82 19.26
CA GLU A 167 -53.93 -79.17 18.54
C GLU A 167 -53.69 -80.34 17.57
N GLN A 168 -52.54 -80.40 16.89
CA GLN A 168 -52.16 -81.55 16.06
C GLN A 168 -51.87 -82.79 16.88
N ALA A 169 -51.21 -82.66 18.03
CA ALA A 169 -50.98 -83.78 18.94
C ALA A 169 -52.28 -84.26 19.61
N ALA A 170 -53.23 -83.37 19.88
CA ALA A 170 -54.56 -83.72 20.36
C ALA A 170 -55.36 -84.45 19.28
N LYS A 171 -55.37 -83.95 18.02
CA LYS A 171 -56.01 -84.62 16.88
C LYS A 171 -55.40 -85.99 16.59
N ALA A 172 -54.07 -86.12 16.60
CA ALA A 172 -53.37 -87.38 16.41
C ALA A 172 -53.69 -88.39 17.53
N LYS A 173 -53.73 -87.95 18.80
CA LYS A 173 -54.17 -88.80 19.91
C LYS A 173 -55.63 -89.20 19.80
N GLN A 174 -56.51 -88.31 19.30
CA GLN A 174 -57.92 -88.64 19.06
C GLN A 174 -58.08 -89.66 17.93
N GLU A 175 -57.34 -89.53 16.84
CA GLU A 175 -57.32 -90.51 15.74
C GLU A 175 -56.76 -91.87 16.19
N GLU A 176 -55.74 -91.89 17.05
CA GLU A 176 -55.17 -93.12 17.61
C GLU A 176 -56.15 -93.80 18.58
N ILE A 177 -56.88 -93.04 19.41
CA ILE A 177 -57.93 -93.57 20.29
C ILE A 177 -59.10 -94.13 19.47
N VAL A 178 -59.49 -93.47 18.37
CA VAL A 178 -60.55 -93.95 17.46
C VAL A 178 -60.12 -95.25 16.79
N LYS A 179 -58.89 -95.35 16.27
CA LYS A 179 -58.36 -96.60 15.69
C LYS A 179 -58.33 -97.76 16.68
N VAL A 180 -57.89 -97.51 17.92
CA VAL A 180 -57.87 -98.55 18.97
C VAL A 180 -59.29 -98.98 19.38
N GLN A 181 -60.28 -98.10 19.29
CA GLN A 181 -61.69 -98.45 19.52
C GLN A 181 -62.31 -99.21 18.34
N GLU A 182 -61.97 -98.86 17.10
CA GLU A 182 -62.38 -99.59 15.88
C GLU A 182 -61.77 -100.99 15.83
N ASP A 183 -60.47 -101.13 16.14
CA ASP A 183 -59.81 -102.45 16.21
C ASP A 183 -60.43 -103.34 17.29
N LYS A 184 -60.81 -102.78 18.46
CA LYS A 184 -61.52 -103.52 19.52
C LYS A 184 -62.97 -103.86 19.17
N ALA A 185 -63.62 -103.09 18.29
CA ALA A 185 -64.95 -103.41 17.78
C ALA A 185 -64.88 -104.54 16.74
N ALA A 186 -63.89 -104.50 15.83
CA ALA A 186 -63.64 -105.56 14.87
C ALA A 186 -63.27 -106.90 15.54
N GLU A 187 -62.55 -106.87 16.68
CA GLU A 187 -62.20 -108.07 17.45
C GLU A 187 -63.40 -108.67 18.24
N LYS A 188 -64.44 -107.87 18.49
CA LYS A 188 -65.71 -108.34 19.08
C LYS A 188 -66.67 -108.91 18.04
N ASP A 189 -66.73 -108.33 16.84
CA ASP A 189 -67.56 -108.84 15.74
C ASP A 189 -66.98 -110.14 15.15
N GLY A 190 -65.65 -110.33 15.19
CA GLY A 190 -65.00 -111.59 14.80
C GLY A 190 -65.25 -112.77 15.75
N LYS A 191 -65.67 -112.53 16.99
CA LYS A 191 -65.95 -113.59 17.99
C LYS A 191 -67.44 -113.94 18.16
N GLN A 192 -68.35 -113.26 17.45
CA GLN A 192 -69.77 -113.66 17.36
C GLN A 192 -70.14 -114.37 16.05
N ALA A 193 -69.22 -114.47 15.08
CA ALA A 193 -69.44 -115.17 13.80
C ALA A 193 -69.01 -116.65 13.78
N GLU A 194 -68.45 -117.18 14.87
CA GLU A 194 -68.04 -118.60 14.98
C GLU A 194 -69.03 -119.48 15.79
N GLU A 195 -70.19 -118.94 16.19
CA GLU A 195 -71.25 -119.70 16.90
C GLU A 195 -72.50 -120.01 16.03
N THR A 196 -72.42 -119.85 14.72
CA THR A 196 -73.50 -120.30 13.80
C THR A 196 -72.95 -120.86 12.49
N LYS A 197 -72.36 -122.07 12.54
CA LYS A 197 -72.38 -123.08 11.47
C LYS A 197 -71.69 -124.38 11.94
N GLU A 198 -72.54 -125.38 12.21
CA GLU A 198 -72.29 -126.84 12.39
C GLU A 198 -71.40 -127.33 13.54
#